data_AF-A0A1H8D4Y1-F1
#
_entry.id   AF-A0A1H8D4Y1-F1
#
_cell.length_a   1.000
_cell.length_b   1.000
_cell.length_c   1.000
_cell.angle_alpha   90.00
_cell.angle_beta   90.00
_cell.angle_gamma   90.00
#
_symmetry.space_group_name_H-M   'P 1'
#
loop_
_entity.id
_entity.type
_entity.pdbx_description
1 polymer ?
#
loop_
_entity_poly.entity_id
_entity_poly.type
_entity_poly.pdbx_seq_one_letter_code
_entity_poly.pdbx_strand_id
1 'polypeptide(L)'
;MVVIWLRFGTTQIELGRYQAKALTNPAEIAKTKEMHMKMYRIDPERYEEEKTILHISDASPLQWDNYRIRYNWHPLVTSENPHFEVMEIMNKYYNGEQENMLRPWVSNPPIKERAIPQELYVFWQTGKEDSERLQANIFFNWEEVNEAFKKAGNTIDMQIKISQDNKEVRVFLNNQPLKTDSIRIFGWTNSMLKGNWFKDLK
;
A
#
# COMPACT_ATOMS: atom_id res chain seq x y z
N MET A 1 -4.96 0.93 -19.91
CA MET A 1 -4.45 1.98 -19.01
C MET A 1 -3.08 1.54 -18.51
N VAL A 2 -2.13 2.47 -18.37
CA VAL A 2 -0.82 2.26 -17.74
C VAL A 2 -0.66 3.31 -16.65
N VAL A 3 -0.07 2.93 -15.53
CA VAL A 3 0.22 3.85 -14.42
C VAL A 3 1.72 3.74 -14.16
N ILE A 4 2.35 4.88 -13.91
CA ILE A 4 3.78 4.97 -13.66
C ILE A 4 3.96 5.40 -12.22
N TRP A 5 4.80 4.66 -11.49
CA TRP A 5 5.20 5.01 -10.14
C TRP A 5 6.68 5.31 -10.07
N LEU A 6 7.05 6.20 -9.17
CA LEU A 6 8.42 6.40 -8.72
C LEU A 6 8.57 5.73 -7.36
N ARG A 7 9.57 4.86 -7.23
CA ARG A 7 9.91 4.22 -5.96
C ARG A 7 11.31 4.62 -5.53
N PHE A 8 11.43 5.05 -4.29
CA PHE A 8 12.71 5.29 -3.61
C PHE A 8 12.64 4.70 -2.21
N GLY A 9 13.42 3.64 -1.96
CA GLY A 9 13.37 2.88 -0.71
C GLY A 9 11.96 2.31 -0.44
N THR A 10 11.41 2.66 0.74
CA THR A 10 10.06 2.25 1.19
C THR A 10 8.97 3.26 0.81
N THR A 11 9.30 4.31 0.07
CA THR A 11 8.33 5.28 -0.46
C THR A 11 8.06 5.03 -1.93
N GLN A 12 6.78 5.01 -2.32
CA GLN A 12 6.33 4.87 -3.70
C GLN A 12 5.17 5.82 -3.97
N ILE A 13 5.27 6.63 -5.02
CA ILE A 13 4.25 7.60 -5.41
C ILE A 13 3.80 7.38 -6.85
N GLU A 14 2.53 7.66 -7.15
CA GLU A 14 2.04 7.69 -8.54
C GLU A 14 2.58 8.95 -9.24
N LEU A 15 3.26 8.78 -10.37
CA LEU A 15 3.69 9.90 -11.23
C LEU A 15 2.64 10.28 -12.27
N GLY A 16 1.86 9.30 -12.73
CA GLY A 16 0.81 9.57 -13.70
C GLY A 16 0.12 8.33 -14.24
N ARG A 17 -1.05 8.58 -14.81
CA ARG A 17 -1.95 7.60 -15.44
C ARG A 17 -2.10 7.94 -16.92
N TYR A 18 -1.90 6.94 -17.76
CA TYR A 18 -1.92 7.06 -19.21
C TYR A 18 -2.93 6.07 -19.79
N GLN A 19 -3.90 6.59 -20.56
CA GLN A 19 -4.87 5.75 -21.25
C GLN A 19 -4.40 5.51 -22.69
N ALA A 20 -4.27 4.24 -23.07
CA ALA A 20 -3.96 3.87 -24.44
C ALA A 20 -5.13 4.23 -25.36
N LYS A 21 -4.80 4.65 -26.59
CA LYS A 21 -5.77 4.85 -27.67
C LYS A 21 -5.61 3.73 -28.69
N ALA A 22 -6.72 3.22 -29.19
CA ALA A 22 -6.68 2.24 -30.27
C ALA A 22 -6.07 2.90 -31.52
N LEU A 23 -5.05 2.26 -32.08
CA LEU A 23 -4.53 2.65 -33.39
C LEU A 23 -5.52 2.20 -34.46
N THR A 24 -5.87 3.08 -35.37
CA THR A 24 -6.76 2.79 -36.50
C THR A 24 -6.01 2.77 -37.83
N ASN A 25 -4.84 3.40 -37.90
CA ASN A 25 -4.02 3.45 -39.11
C ASN A 25 -3.26 2.13 -39.31
N PRO A 26 -3.49 1.39 -40.42
CA PRO A 26 -2.82 0.11 -40.68
C PRO A 26 -1.30 0.19 -40.74
N ALA A 27 -0.74 1.28 -41.26
CA ALA A 27 0.72 1.46 -41.36
C ALA A 27 1.35 1.64 -39.97
N GLU A 28 0.69 2.36 -39.07
CA GLU A 28 1.14 2.51 -37.69
C GLU A 28 1.03 1.19 -36.92
N ILE A 29 -0.06 0.45 -37.10
CA ILE A 29 -0.23 -0.87 -36.49
C ILE A 29 0.90 -1.83 -36.91
N ALA A 30 1.20 -1.89 -38.21
CA ALA A 30 2.29 -2.74 -38.73
C ALA A 30 3.65 -2.34 -38.13
N LYS A 31 3.94 -1.03 -38.09
CA LYS A 31 5.18 -0.50 -37.50
C LYS A 31 5.28 -0.81 -36.00
N THR A 32 4.20 -0.62 -35.24
CA THR A 32 4.18 -0.92 -33.80
C THR A 32 4.33 -2.41 -33.53
N LYS A 33 3.69 -3.29 -34.34
CA LYS A 33 3.88 -4.74 -34.26
C LYS A 33 5.34 -5.12 -34.49
N GLU A 34 5.97 -4.58 -35.54
CA GLU A 34 7.39 -4.82 -35.83
C GLU A 34 8.31 -4.35 -34.70
N MET A 35 8.07 -3.15 -34.15
CA MET A 35 8.82 -2.62 -33.02
C MET A 35 8.68 -3.49 -31.77
N HIS A 36 7.47 -3.94 -31.45
CA HIS A 36 7.20 -4.81 -30.31
C HIS A 36 7.94 -6.14 -30.44
N MET A 37 7.82 -6.80 -31.60
CA MET A 37 8.52 -8.06 -31.88
C MET A 37 10.04 -7.90 -31.75
N LYS A 38 10.62 -6.79 -32.24
CA LYS A 38 12.05 -6.49 -32.08
C LYS A 38 12.46 -6.22 -30.64
N MET A 39 11.67 -5.43 -29.91
CA MET A 39 11.93 -5.05 -28.52
C MET A 39 11.97 -6.27 -27.61
N TYR A 40 11.00 -7.17 -27.75
CA TYR A 40 10.86 -8.36 -26.92
C TYR A 40 11.50 -9.62 -27.54
N ARG A 41 12.05 -9.50 -28.75
CA ARG A 41 12.71 -10.59 -29.51
C ARG A 41 11.82 -11.82 -29.70
N ILE A 42 10.56 -11.57 -30.04
CA ILE A 42 9.56 -12.62 -30.31
C ILE A 42 9.27 -12.73 -31.81
N ASP A 43 8.92 -13.93 -32.27
CA ASP A 43 8.53 -14.19 -33.65
C ASP A 43 7.04 -13.89 -33.90
N PRO A 44 6.58 -13.89 -35.17
CA PRO A 44 5.19 -13.57 -35.50
C PRO A 44 4.15 -14.55 -34.95
N GLU A 45 4.48 -15.83 -34.80
CA GLU A 45 3.57 -16.84 -34.25
C GLU A 45 3.36 -16.58 -32.76
N ARG A 46 4.46 -16.39 -32.03
CA ARG A 46 4.44 -16.03 -30.61
C ARG A 46 3.67 -14.73 -30.34
N TYR A 47 3.78 -13.73 -31.22
CA TYR A 47 3.03 -12.49 -31.09
C TYR A 47 1.51 -12.71 -31.14
N GLU A 48 1.01 -13.55 -32.06
CA GLU A 48 -0.44 -13.82 -32.16
C GLU A 48 -0.94 -14.68 -31.00
N GLU A 49 -0.12 -15.61 -30.49
CA GLU A 49 -0.41 -16.33 -29.24
C GLU A 49 -0.56 -15.36 -28.06
N GLU A 50 0.42 -14.48 -27.85
CA GLU A 50 0.43 -13.54 -26.73
C GLU A 50 -0.74 -12.56 -26.79
N LYS A 51 -1.11 -12.09 -27.99
CA LYS A 51 -2.29 -11.26 -28.19
C LYS A 51 -3.56 -11.95 -27.67
N THR A 52 -3.65 -13.27 -27.80
CA THR A 52 -4.79 -14.05 -27.32
C THR A 52 -4.68 -14.31 -25.81
N ILE A 53 -3.52 -14.74 -25.33
CA ILE A 53 -3.27 -15.08 -23.92
C ILE A 53 -3.40 -13.86 -23.00
N LEU A 54 -2.91 -12.70 -23.44
CA LEU A 54 -2.92 -11.46 -22.67
C LEU A 54 -4.21 -10.64 -22.86
N HIS A 55 -5.13 -11.10 -23.72
CA HIS A 55 -6.39 -10.42 -23.91
C HIS A 55 -7.29 -10.61 -22.69
N ILE A 56 -7.71 -9.49 -22.10
CA ILE A 56 -8.68 -9.45 -21.02
C ILE A 56 -9.92 -8.76 -21.58
N SER A 57 -10.96 -9.54 -21.87
CA SER A 57 -12.19 -9.09 -22.56
C SER A 57 -12.88 -7.92 -21.87
N ASP A 58 -12.90 -7.95 -20.54
CA ASP A 58 -13.65 -7.00 -19.71
C ASP A 58 -12.71 -6.08 -18.91
N ALA A 59 -11.51 -5.82 -19.46
CA ALA A 59 -10.55 -4.94 -18.82
C ALA A 59 -11.12 -3.54 -18.63
N SER A 60 -11.34 -3.15 -17.38
CA SER A 60 -11.84 -1.83 -16.99
C SER A 60 -10.87 -1.16 -16.02
N PRO A 61 -10.55 0.14 -16.21
CA PRO A 61 -9.75 0.88 -15.24
C PRO A 61 -10.55 1.28 -14.00
N LEU A 62 -11.87 1.00 -13.94
CA LEU A 62 -12.76 1.52 -12.90
C LEU A 62 -12.29 1.15 -11.48
N GLN A 63 -11.87 -0.10 -11.25
CA GLN A 63 -11.36 -0.51 -9.94
C GLN A 63 -10.12 0.31 -9.55
N TRP A 64 -9.22 0.54 -10.50
CA TRP A 64 -8.04 1.36 -10.27
C TRP A 64 -8.41 2.83 -10.00
N ASP A 65 -9.32 3.37 -10.79
CA ASP A 65 -9.81 4.75 -10.63
C ASP A 65 -10.46 4.94 -9.25
N ASN A 66 -11.16 3.92 -8.73
CA ASN A 66 -11.69 3.89 -7.37
C ASN A 66 -10.57 3.87 -6.31
N TYR A 67 -9.54 3.05 -6.48
CA TYR A 67 -8.42 2.98 -5.53
C TYR A 67 -7.65 4.29 -5.37
N ARG A 68 -7.71 5.17 -6.37
CA ARG A 68 -7.10 6.51 -6.36
C ARG A 68 -7.91 7.55 -5.59
N ILE A 69 -9.10 7.23 -5.08
CA ILE A 69 -9.85 8.12 -4.19
C ILE A 69 -8.99 8.42 -2.95
N ARG A 70 -8.88 9.72 -2.62
CA ARG A 70 -8.09 10.21 -1.49
C ARG A 70 -8.98 10.88 -0.45
N TYR A 71 -8.55 10.80 0.80
CA TYR A 71 -9.15 11.47 1.94
C TYR A 71 -8.07 12.19 2.75
N ASN A 72 -8.45 13.24 3.48
CA ASN A 72 -7.55 13.92 4.41
C ASN A 72 -7.53 13.18 5.74
N TRP A 73 -6.51 12.35 5.95
CA TRP A 73 -6.42 11.52 7.14
C TRP A 73 -4.98 11.31 7.59
N HIS A 74 -4.79 10.87 8.83
CA HIS A 74 -3.49 10.48 9.36
C HIS A 74 -3.61 9.31 10.36
N PRO A 75 -2.56 8.47 10.49
CA PRO A 75 -2.53 7.41 11.49
C PRO A 75 -2.06 7.96 12.84
N LEU A 76 -2.78 7.62 13.91
CA LEU A 76 -2.42 7.94 15.29
C LEU A 76 -2.27 6.66 16.08
N VAL A 77 -1.07 6.35 16.56
CA VAL A 77 -0.82 5.14 17.34
C VAL A 77 -0.66 5.51 18.82
N THR A 78 -1.43 4.85 19.68
CA THR A 78 -1.46 5.13 21.13
C THR A 78 -1.48 3.85 21.95
N SER A 79 -0.96 3.90 23.17
CA SER A 79 -1.09 2.85 24.18
C SER A 79 -1.18 3.47 25.58
N GLU A 80 -1.75 2.73 26.52
CA GLU A 80 -1.74 3.05 27.95
C GLU A 80 -0.42 2.62 28.63
N ASN A 81 0.47 1.91 27.94
CA ASN A 81 1.77 1.54 28.48
C ASN A 81 2.67 2.79 28.63
N PRO A 82 3.19 3.11 29.83
CA PRO A 82 3.93 4.35 30.09
C PRO A 82 5.30 4.40 29.40
N HIS A 83 5.81 3.27 28.91
CA HIS A 83 7.07 3.18 28.18
C HIS A 83 6.85 3.02 26.67
N PHE A 84 5.62 3.17 26.19
CA PHE A 84 5.26 3.01 24.79
C PHE A 84 5.89 4.08 23.90
N GLU A 85 6.60 3.63 22.87
CA GLU A 85 7.19 4.50 21.86
C GLU A 85 7.02 3.90 20.46
N VAL A 86 6.41 4.68 19.56
CA VAL A 86 6.28 4.31 18.15
C VAL A 86 7.56 4.67 17.42
N MET A 87 8.08 3.73 16.65
CA MET A 87 9.35 3.85 15.95
C MET A 87 9.15 4.07 14.45
N GLU A 88 8.17 3.37 13.86
CA GLU A 88 7.87 3.40 12.42
C GLU A 88 6.38 3.17 12.17
N ILE A 89 5.83 3.90 11.20
CA ILE A 89 4.51 3.65 10.62
C ILE A 89 4.70 3.59 9.10
N MET A 90 4.40 2.45 8.50
CA MET A 90 4.46 2.29 7.04
C MET A 90 3.08 1.92 6.51
N ASN A 91 2.60 2.68 5.53
CA ASN A 91 1.35 2.43 4.83
C ASN A 91 1.63 1.91 3.43
N LYS A 92 0.93 0.86 3.03
CA LYS A 92 0.77 0.47 1.62
C LYS A 92 -0.68 0.69 1.24
N TYR A 93 -0.91 1.32 0.11
CA TYR A 93 -2.25 1.73 -0.33
C TYR A 93 -2.73 0.89 -1.51
N TYR A 94 -4.04 0.81 -1.68
CA TYR A 94 -4.65 0.08 -2.80
C TYR A 94 -4.30 0.64 -4.19
N ASN A 95 -3.99 1.94 -4.29
CA ASN A 95 -3.47 2.57 -5.52
C ASN A 95 -1.97 2.29 -5.77
N GLY A 96 -1.39 1.33 -5.05
CA GLY A 96 0.01 0.94 -5.17
C GLY A 96 1.00 1.95 -4.58
N GLU A 97 0.56 3.08 -4.01
CA GLU A 97 1.48 3.97 -3.29
C GLU A 97 1.97 3.32 -1.99
N GLN A 98 3.13 3.77 -1.51
CA GLN A 98 3.69 3.38 -0.23
C GLN A 98 4.27 4.61 0.45
N GLU A 99 3.99 4.76 1.75
CA GLU A 99 4.51 5.83 2.58
C GLU A 99 5.17 5.21 3.81
N ASN A 100 6.36 5.68 4.16
CA ASN A 100 6.99 5.34 5.43
C ASN A 100 7.22 6.60 6.28
N MET A 101 6.88 6.52 7.56
CA MET A 101 7.15 7.54 8.55
C MET A 101 8.00 6.94 9.66
N LEU A 102 9.12 7.60 9.96
CA LEU A 102 10.01 7.28 11.07
C LEU A 102 9.92 8.38 12.13
N ARG A 103 10.60 8.20 13.26
CA ARG A 103 10.77 9.29 14.24
C ARG A 103 11.52 10.48 13.61
N PRO A 104 11.16 11.73 13.98
CA PRO A 104 10.12 12.12 14.93
C PRO A 104 8.70 12.20 14.33
N TRP A 105 8.53 12.01 13.02
CA TRP A 105 7.26 12.23 12.32
C TRP A 105 6.12 11.33 12.81
N VAL A 106 6.42 10.11 13.28
CA VAL A 106 5.41 9.20 13.86
C VAL A 106 4.76 9.72 15.15
N SER A 107 5.36 10.69 15.83
CA SER A 107 4.81 11.28 17.06
C SER A 107 3.67 12.26 16.79
N ASN A 108 3.68 12.91 15.62
CA ASN A 108 2.59 13.78 15.18
C ASN A 108 2.47 13.74 13.64
N PRO A 109 1.93 12.63 13.08
CA PRO A 109 1.77 12.50 11.64
C PRO A 109 0.89 13.63 11.08
N PRO A 110 1.25 14.24 9.94
CA PRO A 110 0.45 15.30 9.38
C PRO A 110 -0.84 14.74 8.76
N ILE A 111 -1.95 15.46 8.94
CA ILE A 111 -3.15 15.26 8.12
C ILE A 111 -2.81 15.69 6.69
N LYS A 112 -3.01 14.78 5.73
CA LYS A 112 -2.87 15.06 4.29
C LYS A 112 -3.69 14.09 3.46
N GLU A 113 -3.81 14.39 2.18
CA GLU A 113 -4.49 13.54 1.21
C GLU A 113 -3.76 12.21 1.01
N ARG A 114 -4.40 11.12 1.43
CA ARG A 114 -3.92 9.76 1.31
C ARG A 114 -5.01 8.88 0.73
N ALA A 115 -4.60 7.87 -0.05
CA ALA A 115 -5.50 6.81 -0.47
C ALA A 115 -5.88 5.92 0.73
N ILE A 116 -6.79 4.98 0.50
CA ILE A 116 -7.19 3.99 1.50
C ILE A 116 -6.04 3.00 1.72
N PRO A 117 -5.66 2.73 2.99
CA PRO A 117 -4.61 1.77 3.27
C PRO A 117 -5.11 0.37 2.92
N GLN A 118 -4.26 -0.41 2.26
CA GLN A 118 -4.40 -1.86 2.11
C GLN A 118 -3.75 -2.56 3.31
N GLU A 119 -2.57 -2.07 3.70
CA GLU A 119 -1.81 -2.57 4.84
C GLU A 119 -1.22 -1.37 5.60
N LEU A 120 -1.36 -1.39 6.93
CA LEU A 120 -0.68 -0.47 7.83
C LEU A 120 0.22 -1.29 8.76
N TYR A 121 1.52 -1.01 8.68
CA TYR A 121 2.56 -1.54 9.54
C TYR A 121 2.87 -0.54 10.65
N VAL A 122 2.91 -1.02 11.89
CA VAL A 122 3.37 -0.25 13.06
C VAL A 122 4.49 -1.02 13.72
N PHE A 123 5.60 -0.35 14.00
CA PHE A 123 6.66 -0.85 14.88
C PHE A 123 6.72 0.04 16.12
N TRP A 124 6.68 -0.58 17.29
CA TRP A 124 6.81 0.10 18.58
C TRP A 124 7.72 -0.67 19.53
N GLN A 125 8.12 0.03 20.59
CA GLN A 125 8.83 -0.55 21.72
C GLN A 125 8.17 -0.14 23.04
N THR A 126 8.23 -1.02 24.03
CA THR A 126 7.82 -0.71 25.42
C THR A 126 8.99 -0.80 26.40
N GLY A 127 10.21 -0.97 25.90
CA GLY A 127 11.43 -1.10 26.68
C GLY A 127 12.65 -1.31 25.78
N LYS A 128 13.79 -1.68 26.38
CA LYS A 128 15.08 -1.74 25.67
C LYS A 128 15.38 -3.12 25.10
N GLU A 129 14.83 -4.17 25.69
CA GLU A 129 15.08 -5.55 25.30
C GLU A 129 14.40 -5.86 23.95
N ASP A 130 14.99 -6.77 23.17
CA ASP A 130 14.42 -7.15 21.86
C ASP A 130 13.02 -7.78 21.99
N SER A 131 12.71 -8.42 23.12
CA SER A 131 11.37 -8.96 23.41
C SER A 131 10.32 -7.87 23.67
N GLU A 132 10.75 -6.64 23.95
CA GLU A 132 9.89 -5.48 24.20
C GLU A 132 9.69 -4.64 22.93
N ARG A 133 10.21 -5.12 21.80
CA ARG A 133 10.04 -4.55 20.47
C ARG A 133 9.05 -5.40 19.69
N LEU A 134 7.96 -4.79 19.27
CA LEU A 134 6.85 -5.48 18.63
C LEU A 134 6.42 -4.75 17.36
N GLN A 135 5.85 -5.50 16.43
CA GLN A 135 5.27 -4.95 15.23
C GLN A 135 3.87 -5.51 15.00
N ALA A 136 3.04 -4.75 14.30
CA ALA A 136 1.73 -5.17 13.85
C ALA A 136 1.55 -4.87 12.37
N ASN A 137 0.99 -5.84 11.64
CA ASN A 137 0.47 -5.62 10.30
C ASN A 137 -1.05 -5.64 10.39
N ILE A 138 -1.67 -4.57 9.94
CA ILE A 138 -3.12 -4.35 9.93
C ILE A 138 -3.56 -4.36 8.47
N PHE A 139 -4.44 -5.30 8.11
CA PHE A 139 -4.95 -5.46 6.77
C PHE A 139 -6.39 -4.98 6.69
N PHE A 140 -6.73 -4.31 5.60
CA PHE A 140 -8.02 -3.67 5.39
C PHE A 140 -8.68 -4.20 4.13
N ASN A 141 -10.01 -4.22 4.13
CA ASN A 141 -10.81 -4.34 2.92
C ASN A 141 -11.11 -2.94 2.36
N TRP A 142 -10.92 -2.75 1.05
CA TRP A 142 -11.08 -1.45 0.41
C TRP A 142 -12.51 -0.92 0.54
N GLU A 143 -13.53 -1.73 0.23
CA GLU A 143 -14.93 -1.31 0.23
C GLU A 143 -15.38 -0.86 1.62
N GLU A 144 -15.10 -1.67 2.65
CA GLU A 144 -15.49 -1.40 4.03
C GLU A 144 -14.85 -0.11 4.56
N VAL A 145 -13.55 0.06 4.32
CA VAL A 145 -12.83 1.25 4.77
C VAL A 145 -13.25 2.48 3.96
N ASN A 146 -13.47 2.35 2.65
CA ASN A 146 -13.94 3.45 1.82
C ASN A 146 -15.29 3.99 2.31
N GLU A 147 -16.23 3.10 2.60
CA GLU A 147 -17.54 3.50 3.12
C GLU A 147 -17.46 4.11 4.52
N ALA A 148 -16.56 3.62 5.39
CA ALA A 148 -16.30 4.23 6.69
C ALA A 148 -15.72 5.65 6.55
N PHE A 149 -14.74 5.83 5.65
CA PHE A 149 -14.08 7.10 5.40
C PHE A 149 -15.05 8.15 4.84
N LYS A 150 -15.92 7.79 3.89
CA LYS A 150 -16.96 8.70 3.37
C LYS A 150 -17.87 9.26 4.48
N LYS A 151 -18.19 8.44 5.47
CA LYS A 151 -19.09 8.80 6.59
C LYS A 151 -18.40 9.62 7.67
N ALA A 152 -17.07 9.60 7.71
CA ALA A 152 -16.29 10.17 8.79
C ALA A 152 -16.12 11.70 8.74
N GLY A 153 -16.40 12.32 7.60
CA GLY A 153 -16.25 13.76 7.37
C GLY A 153 -14.91 14.16 6.74
N ASN A 154 -14.57 15.44 6.87
CA ASN A 154 -13.49 16.07 6.09
C ASN A 154 -12.08 15.78 6.63
N THR A 155 -11.94 15.43 7.90
CA THR A 155 -10.64 15.15 8.53
C THR A 155 -10.79 13.90 9.39
N ILE A 156 -9.86 12.97 9.20
CA ILE A 156 -9.99 11.62 9.73
C ILE A 156 -8.75 11.26 10.55
N ASP A 157 -8.98 10.98 11.82
CA ASP A 157 -8.03 10.34 12.72
C ASP A 157 -8.22 8.82 12.60
N MET A 158 -7.30 8.13 11.92
CA MET A 158 -7.23 6.68 11.98
C MET A 158 -6.40 6.30 13.21
N GLN A 159 -7.07 5.86 14.27
CA GLN A 159 -6.45 5.61 15.55
C GLN A 159 -6.16 4.12 15.73
N ILE A 160 -4.91 3.78 15.99
CA ILE A 160 -4.43 2.44 16.30
C ILE A 160 -4.15 2.40 17.79
N LYS A 161 -5.00 1.71 18.54
CA LYS A 161 -4.88 1.57 20.01
C LYS A 161 -4.29 0.22 20.34
N ILE A 162 -3.15 0.22 21.00
CA ILE A 162 -2.42 -0.98 21.43
C ILE A 162 -2.64 -1.17 22.94
N SER A 163 -3.11 -2.35 23.34
CA SER A 163 -3.34 -2.66 24.76
C SER A 163 -2.06 -2.57 25.58
N GLN A 164 -2.19 -2.31 26.87
CA GLN A 164 -1.05 -2.14 27.79
C GLN A 164 -0.09 -3.36 27.79
N ASP A 165 -0.64 -4.57 27.60
CA ASP A 165 0.09 -5.85 27.56
C ASP A 165 0.62 -6.22 26.15
N ASN A 166 0.45 -5.32 25.16
CA ASN A 166 0.85 -5.49 23.77
C ASN A 166 0.17 -6.66 23.01
N LYS A 167 -0.89 -7.28 23.56
CA LYS A 167 -1.53 -8.46 22.94
C LYS A 167 -2.70 -8.14 22.03
N GLU A 168 -3.25 -6.94 22.13
CA GLU A 168 -4.40 -6.50 21.35
C GLU A 168 -4.06 -5.19 20.63
N VAL A 169 -4.44 -5.12 19.36
CA VAL A 169 -4.44 -3.89 18.57
C VAL A 169 -5.86 -3.70 18.05
N ARG A 170 -6.41 -2.50 18.24
CA ARG A 170 -7.74 -2.11 17.75
C ARG A 170 -7.63 -0.86 16.91
N VAL A 171 -8.43 -0.79 15.85
CA VAL A 171 -8.44 0.34 14.92
C VAL A 171 -9.76 1.08 15.06
N PHE A 172 -9.67 2.40 15.08
CA PHE A 172 -10.80 3.31 15.13
C PHE A 172 -10.64 4.39 14.09
N LEU A 173 -11.76 4.98 13.70
CA LEU A 173 -11.84 6.12 12.82
C LEU A 173 -12.66 7.18 13.57
N ASN A 174 -12.04 8.30 13.93
CA ASN A 174 -12.67 9.35 14.73
C ASN A 174 -13.37 8.80 15.99
N ASN A 175 -12.68 7.91 16.73
CA ASN A 175 -13.15 7.17 17.90
C ASN A 175 -14.27 6.12 17.66
N GLN A 176 -14.69 5.90 16.42
CA GLN A 176 -15.62 4.81 16.06
C GLN A 176 -14.84 3.55 15.64
N PRO A 177 -15.19 2.34 16.13
CA PRO A 177 -14.50 1.12 15.72
C PRO A 177 -14.49 0.94 14.20
N LEU A 178 -13.32 0.63 13.64
CA LEU A 178 -13.15 0.32 12.22
C LEU A 178 -12.90 -1.17 12.06
N LYS A 179 -13.67 -1.81 11.16
CA LYS A 179 -13.46 -3.21 10.82
C LYS A 179 -12.19 -3.37 9.98
N THR A 180 -11.43 -4.42 10.28
CA THR A 180 -10.19 -4.80 9.58
C THR A 180 -10.31 -6.25 9.14
N ASP A 181 -9.65 -6.62 8.03
CA ASP A 181 -9.62 -8.02 7.56
C ASP A 181 -8.85 -8.92 8.51
N SER A 182 -7.67 -8.46 8.95
CA SER A 182 -6.90 -9.15 9.98
C SER A 182 -5.89 -8.21 10.61
N ILE A 183 -5.52 -8.51 11.86
CA ILE A 183 -4.42 -7.86 12.57
C ILE A 183 -3.48 -8.94 13.06
N ARG A 184 -2.19 -8.76 12.83
CA ARG A 184 -1.17 -9.74 13.21
C ARG A 184 -0.04 -9.05 13.97
N ILE A 185 0.21 -9.49 15.19
CA ILE A 185 1.25 -8.96 16.08
C ILE A 185 2.41 -9.95 16.11
N PHE A 186 3.63 -9.44 16.02
CA PHE A 186 4.86 -10.25 16.03
C PHE A 186 5.93 -9.57 16.87
N GLY A 187 6.84 -10.36 17.43
CA GLY A 187 8.11 -9.81 17.91
C GLY A 187 8.85 -9.16 16.75
N TRP A 188 9.45 -8.00 17.00
CA TRP A 188 10.16 -7.27 15.95
C TRP A 188 11.34 -8.09 15.45
N THR A 189 11.43 -8.26 14.13
CA THR A 189 12.57 -8.94 13.51
C THR A 189 13.35 -7.96 12.66
N ASN A 190 14.67 -7.96 12.84
CA ASN A 190 15.58 -7.04 12.19
C ASN A 190 15.84 -7.39 10.70
N SER A 191 14.82 -7.80 9.95
CA SER A 191 14.96 -8.37 8.60
C SER A 191 15.53 -7.38 7.58
N MET A 192 15.28 -6.07 7.76
CA MET A 192 15.84 -5.02 6.89
C MET A 192 17.34 -4.76 7.14
N LEU A 193 17.87 -4.87 8.37
CA LEU A 193 19.31 -4.68 8.63
C LEU A 193 20.13 -5.98 8.52
N LYS A 194 19.50 -7.15 8.58
CA LYS A 194 20.20 -8.45 8.45
C LYS A 194 20.51 -8.87 7.01
N GLY A 195 20.15 -8.08 5.99
CA GLY A 195 20.45 -8.37 4.58
C GLY A 195 19.81 -9.67 4.05
N ASN A 196 18.76 -10.17 4.71
CA ASN A 196 18.22 -11.50 4.45
C ASN A 196 17.17 -11.57 3.32
N TRP A 197 16.94 -10.50 2.57
CA TRP A 197 16.00 -10.50 1.43
C TRP A 197 16.36 -11.51 0.32
N PHE A 198 17.57 -12.07 0.33
CA PHE A 198 18.04 -13.03 -0.69
C PHE A 198 18.37 -14.42 -0.16
N LYS A 199 18.17 -14.74 1.13
CA LYS A 199 18.57 -16.06 1.66
C LYS A 199 17.56 -17.18 1.42
N ASP A 200 16.30 -16.84 1.16
CA ASP A 200 15.22 -17.82 1.02
C ASP A 200 14.67 -17.96 -0.41
N LEU A 201 15.40 -17.48 -1.41
CA LEU A 201 15.18 -17.90 -2.80
C LEU A 201 15.98 -19.18 -3.05
N LYS A 202 15.36 -20.32 -2.70
CA LYS A 202 15.72 -21.64 -3.24
C LYS A 202 14.90 -21.94 -4.48
#